data_AF-A0AAE0GWI6-F1
#
_entry.id   AF-A0AAE0GWI6-F1
#
_cell.length_a   1.000
_cell.length_b   1.000
_cell.length_c   1.000
_cell.angle_alpha   90.00
_cell.angle_beta   90.00
_cell.angle_gamma   90.00
#
_symmetry.space_group_name_H-M   'P 1'
#
loop_
_entity.id
_entity.type
_entity.pdbx_description
1 polymer ?
#
loop_
_entity_poly.entity_id
_entity_poly.type
_entity_poly.pdbx_seq_one_letter_code
_entity_poly.pdbx_strand_id
1 'polypeptide(L)'
;MGRKARGKTGRPQRYKMGTRTVVAYGLAFFMFMAGLNKLTPLLSEHFHEELKNKLDNVYAPRVWGFLPLEGPQLRYLVGATEVVCGLMTPSSRFAVKVLCVVLLCAIHSHLIVNDGEWQPAALCLFMALYTLFASEHSTTESRVRRLAHKVSAMTRLVTIGLDLHETSVEDAVELHLFQHLTTYR
;
A
#
# COMPACT_ATOMS: atom_id res chain seq x y z
N MET A 1 13.57 -23.33 -47.75
CA MET A 1 14.31 -22.79 -46.59
C MET A 1 13.31 -22.25 -45.56
N GLY A 2 13.01 -23.03 -44.51
CA GLY A 2 12.05 -22.65 -43.47
C GLY A 2 12.76 -22.30 -42.17
N ARG A 3 12.61 -21.06 -41.68
CA ARG A 3 13.14 -20.64 -40.37
C ARG A 3 12.18 -21.11 -39.28
N LYS A 4 12.61 -22.10 -38.48
CA LYS A 4 11.94 -22.53 -37.25
C LYS A 4 11.93 -21.39 -36.23
N ALA A 5 10.75 -20.87 -35.92
CA ALA A 5 10.52 -19.95 -34.82
C ALA A 5 10.87 -20.63 -33.49
N ARG A 6 11.90 -20.14 -32.80
CA ARG A 6 12.20 -20.53 -31.42
C ARG A 6 11.12 -19.96 -30.50
N GLY A 7 10.15 -20.80 -30.13
CA GLY A 7 9.21 -20.52 -29.06
C GLY A 7 9.97 -20.27 -27.76
N LYS A 8 9.99 -19.02 -27.30
CA LYS A 8 10.37 -18.70 -25.92
C LYS A 8 9.28 -19.25 -25.01
N THR A 9 9.50 -20.45 -24.49
CA THR A 9 8.71 -21.02 -23.40
C THR A 9 8.85 -20.09 -22.19
N GLY A 10 7.87 -19.20 -22.01
CA GLY A 10 7.76 -18.35 -20.84
C GLY A 10 7.61 -19.25 -19.61
N ARG A 11 8.64 -19.29 -18.77
CA ARG A 11 8.53 -19.96 -17.47
C ARG A 11 7.42 -19.26 -16.68
N PRO A 12 6.51 -20.01 -16.01
CA PRO A 12 5.47 -19.40 -15.20
C PRO A 12 6.15 -18.56 -14.11
N GLN A 13 5.95 -17.24 -14.14
CA GLN A 13 6.32 -16.38 -13.02
C GLN A 13 5.43 -16.78 -11.83
N ARG A 14 6.01 -17.51 -10.87
CA ARG A 14 5.40 -17.71 -9.55
C ARG A 14 5.25 -16.33 -8.91
N TYR A 15 4.02 -15.80 -8.90
CA TYR A 15 3.68 -14.61 -8.15
C TYR A 15 3.86 -14.91 -6.66
N LYS A 16 5.00 -14.54 -6.08
CA LYS A 16 5.17 -14.48 -4.64
C LYS A 16 4.43 -13.23 -4.16
N MET A 17 3.25 -13.40 -3.55
CA MET A 17 2.63 -12.29 -2.82
C MET A 17 3.54 -11.89 -1.67
N GLY A 18 3.83 -10.59 -1.56
CA GLY A 18 4.57 -10.06 -0.42
C GLY A 18 3.75 -10.20 0.86
N THR A 19 4.41 -10.43 1.99
CA THR A 19 3.77 -10.58 3.31
C THR A 19 2.80 -9.42 3.63
N ARG A 20 3.16 -8.18 3.25
CA ARG A 20 2.29 -7.02 3.36
C ARG A 20 0.96 -7.19 2.63
N THR A 21 0.99 -7.71 1.40
CA THR A 21 -0.22 -7.91 0.59
C THR A 21 -1.14 -8.91 1.27
N VAL A 22 -0.59 -10.00 1.80
CA VAL A 22 -1.35 -11.01 2.55
C VAL A 22 -2.00 -10.40 3.80
N VAL A 23 -1.23 -9.63 4.58
CA VAL A 23 -1.75 -8.94 5.78
C VAL A 23 -2.84 -7.92 5.41
N ALA A 24 -2.66 -7.16 4.33
CA ALA A 24 -3.64 -6.17 3.87
C ALA A 24 -4.96 -6.83 3.44
N TYR A 25 -4.91 -7.97 2.73
CA TYR A 25 -6.12 -8.73 2.38
C TYR A 25 -6.76 -9.40 3.59
N GLY A 26 -5.97 -9.91 4.55
CA GLY A 26 -6.49 -10.43 5.81
C GLY A 26 -7.22 -9.35 6.62
N LEU A 27 -6.63 -8.16 6.73
CA LEU A 27 -7.26 -7.01 7.38
C LEU A 27 -8.55 -6.62 6.65
N ALA A 28 -8.51 -6.52 5.32
CA ALA A 28 -9.67 -6.21 4.50
C ALA A 28 -10.82 -7.17 4.78
N PHE A 29 -10.54 -8.47 4.85
CA PHE A 29 -11.52 -9.51 5.16
C PHE A 29 -12.12 -9.34 6.56
N PHE A 30 -11.29 -9.16 7.60
CA PHE A 30 -11.80 -8.99 8.96
C PHE A 30 -12.64 -7.73 9.12
N MET A 31 -12.21 -6.59 8.56
CA MET A 31 -12.99 -5.35 8.62
C MET A 31 -14.28 -5.45 7.82
N PHE A 32 -14.26 -6.12 6.67
CA PHE A 32 -15.46 -6.37 5.88
C PHE A 32 -16.49 -7.19 6.67
N MET A 33 -16.06 -8.29 7.30
CA MET A 33 -16.94 -9.13 8.14
C MET A 33 -17.45 -8.36 9.36
N ALA A 34 -16.58 -7.61 10.04
CA ALA A 34 -16.96 -6.80 11.20
C ALA A 34 -17.99 -5.72 10.83
N GLY A 35 -17.84 -5.09 9.66
CA GLY A 35 -18.76 -4.09 9.17
C GLY A 35 -20.08 -4.68 8.69
N LEU A 36 -20.05 -5.81 7.97
CA LEU A 36 -21.26 -6.53 7.58
C LEU A 36 -22.08 -6.96 8.80
N ASN A 37 -21.44 -7.42 9.88
CA ASN A 37 -22.13 -7.78 11.12
C ASN A 37 -22.86 -6.59 11.77
N LYS A 38 -22.40 -5.35 11.52
CA LYS A 38 -23.07 -4.12 11.99
C LYS A 38 -24.20 -3.68 11.04
N LEU A 39 -24.03 -3.90 9.74
CA LEU A 39 -24.99 -3.51 8.70
C LEU A 39 -26.15 -4.50 8.55
N THR A 40 -25.93 -5.77 8.86
CA THR A 40 -26.88 -6.84 8.61
C THR A 40 -27.09 -7.69 9.87
N PRO A 41 -28.31 -8.23 10.09
CA PRO A 41 -28.59 -9.18 11.15
C PRO A 41 -28.13 -10.60 10.77
N LEU A 42 -26.96 -10.74 10.13
CA LEU A 42 -26.47 -12.04 9.66
C LEU A 42 -26.00 -12.94 10.81
N LEU A 43 -25.59 -12.37 11.93
CA LEU A 43 -25.42 -13.11 13.19
C LEU A 43 -26.72 -13.08 13.99
N SER A 44 -26.97 -14.16 14.74
CA SER A 44 -28.23 -14.45 15.44
C SER A 44 -28.92 -13.22 16.04
N GLU A 45 -30.26 -13.17 15.99
CA GLU A 45 -31.06 -12.04 16.51
C GLU A 45 -30.63 -11.61 17.92
N HIS A 46 -30.30 -12.56 18.79
CA HIS A 46 -29.75 -12.30 20.13
C HIS A 46 -28.46 -11.46 20.12
N PHE A 47 -27.51 -11.79 19.25
CA PHE A 47 -26.25 -11.05 19.16
C PHE A 47 -26.49 -9.63 18.63
N HIS A 48 -27.46 -9.48 17.73
CA HIS A 48 -27.82 -8.20 17.16
C HIS A 48 -28.56 -7.29 18.17
N GLU A 49 -29.43 -7.87 19.00
CA GLU A 49 -30.09 -7.18 20.11
C GLU A 49 -29.10 -6.76 21.19
N GLU A 50 -28.16 -7.62 21.57
CA GLU A 50 -27.13 -7.27 22.56
C GLU A 50 -26.24 -6.13 22.05
N LEU A 51 -25.81 -6.20 20.79
CA LEU A 51 -25.02 -5.14 20.16
C LEU A 51 -25.79 -3.82 20.07
N LYS A 52 -27.08 -3.89 19.70
CA LYS A 52 -27.98 -2.72 19.67
C LYS A 52 -28.12 -2.12 21.07
N ASN A 53 -28.35 -2.94 22.09
CA ASN A 53 -28.49 -2.50 23.48
C ASN A 53 -27.22 -1.82 24.00
N LYS A 54 -26.04 -2.40 23.71
CA LYS A 54 -24.74 -1.80 24.04
C LYS A 54 -24.52 -0.46 23.32
N LEU A 55 -24.91 -0.35 22.04
CA LEU A 55 -24.79 0.88 21.26
C LEU A 55 -25.72 1.98 21.76
N ASP A 56 -26.99 1.67 21.98
CA ASP A 56 -28.02 2.64 22.37
C ASP A 56 -27.81 3.14 23.80
N ASN A 57 -27.49 2.24 24.74
CA ASN A 57 -27.48 2.56 26.16
C ASN A 57 -26.10 2.82 26.76
N VAL A 58 -25.02 2.44 26.06
CA VAL A 58 -23.66 2.52 26.61
C VAL A 58 -22.74 3.34 25.71
N TYR A 59 -22.57 2.94 24.45
CA TYR A 59 -21.56 3.56 23.57
C TYR A 59 -21.97 4.94 23.06
N ALA A 60 -23.18 5.10 22.53
CA ALA A 60 -23.68 6.39 22.03
C ALA A 60 -23.64 7.49 23.12
N PRO A 61 -24.19 7.30 24.33
CA PRO A 61 -24.22 8.36 25.34
C PRO A 61 -22.87 8.59 26.03
N ARG A 62 -22.03 7.56 26.24
CA ARG A 62 -20.80 7.69 27.05
C ARG A 62 -19.52 7.87 26.24
N VAL A 63 -19.40 7.19 25.10
CA VAL A 63 -18.16 7.18 24.31
C VAL A 63 -18.25 8.13 23.13
N TRP A 64 -19.44 8.24 22.54
CA TRP A 64 -19.70 9.01 21.34
C TRP A 64 -20.65 10.19 21.57
N GLY A 65 -20.86 10.61 22.83
CA GLY A 65 -21.84 11.65 23.18
C GLY A 65 -21.59 13.03 22.55
N PHE A 66 -20.44 13.23 21.90
CA PHE A 66 -20.15 14.41 21.08
C PHE A 66 -20.77 14.34 19.67
N LEU A 67 -21.12 13.14 19.20
CA LEU A 67 -21.91 12.93 17.99
C LEU A 67 -23.39 12.80 18.41
N PRO A 68 -24.27 13.69 17.93
CA PRO A 68 -25.71 13.60 18.19
C PRO A 68 -26.36 12.51 17.30
N LEU A 69 -25.86 11.28 17.40
CA LEU A 69 -26.34 10.13 16.64
C LEU A 69 -27.01 9.13 17.57
N GLU A 70 -28.14 8.60 17.12
CA GLU A 70 -28.78 7.45 17.77
C GLU A 70 -27.93 6.19 17.56
N GLY A 71 -27.98 5.23 18.48
CA GLY A 71 -27.15 4.03 18.39
C GLY A 71 -27.33 3.21 17.11
N PRO A 72 -28.51 3.12 16.45
CA PRO A 72 -28.63 2.47 15.15
C PRO A 72 -27.88 3.24 14.05
N GLN A 73 -27.92 4.57 14.07
CA GLN A 73 -27.23 5.42 13.10
C GLN A 73 -25.71 5.30 13.25
N LEU A 74 -25.23 5.31 14.50
CA LEU A 74 -23.82 5.06 14.83
C LEU A 74 -23.38 3.68 14.35
N ARG A 75 -24.21 2.65 14.55
CA ARG A 75 -23.96 1.29 14.05
C ARG A 75 -23.77 1.25 12.54
N TYR A 76 -24.69 1.85 11.79
CA TYR A 76 -24.64 1.90 10.33
C TYR A 76 -23.42 2.68 9.85
N LEU A 77 -23.12 3.82 10.48
CA LEU A 77 -21.98 4.65 10.12
C LEU A 77 -20.66 3.90 10.31
N VAL A 78 -20.45 3.27 11.47
CA VAL A 78 -19.26 2.48 11.75
C VAL A 78 -19.19 1.27 10.81
N GLY A 79 -20.29 0.53 10.64
CA GLY A 79 -20.33 -0.64 9.76
C GLY A 79 -20.03 -0.31 8.30
N ALA A 80 -20.61 0.76 7.77
CA ALA A 80 -20.35 1.22 6.40
C ALA A 80 -18.89 1.67 6.23
N THR A 81 -18.35 2.36 7.23
CA THR A 81 -16.94 2.80 7.23
C THR A 81 -15.99 1.62 7.21
N GLU A 82 -16.25 0.59 8.02
CA GLU A 82 -15.44 -0.62 8.07
C GLU A 82 -15.48 -1.41 6.75
N VAL A 83 -16.66 -1.54 6.12
CA VAL A 83 -16.80 -2.20 4.81
C VAL A 83 -16.07 -1.43 3.72
N VAL A 84 -16.35 -0.13 3.57
CA VAL A 84 -15.76 0.69 2.51
C VAL A 84 -14.25 0.77 2.68
N CYS A 85 -13.75 1.08 3.88
CA CYS A 85 -12.32 1.18 4.13
C CYS A 85 -11.64 -0.20 4.09
N GLY A 86 -12.32 -1.26 4.53
CA GLY A 86 -11.84 -2.64 4.43
C GLY A 86 -11.56 -3.03 2.99
N LEU A 87 -12.52 -2.83 2.08
CA LEU A 87 -12.35 -3.10 0.65
C LEU A 87 -11.25 -2.24 0.00
N MET A 88 -11.08 -1.01 0.48
CA MET A 88 -10.04 -0.09 -0.02
C MET A 88 -8.65 -0.34 0.59
N THR A 89 -8.52 -1.18 1.62
CA THR A 89 -7.27 -1.40 2.38
C THR A 89 -6.07 -1.81 1.51
N PRO A 90 -6.19 -2.73 0.53
CA PRO A 90 -5.07 -3.10 -0.32
C PRO A 90 -4.55 -1.95 -1.20
N SER A 91 -5.41 -0.97 -1.49
CA SER A 91 -5.19 0.06 -2.52
C SER A 91 -5.00 1.47 -1.94
N SER A 92 -5.51 1.76 -0.75
CA SER A 92 -5.57 3.11 -0.18
C SER A 92 -5.00 3.16 1.23
N ARG A 93 -3.87 3.87 1.39
CA ARG A 93 -3.30 4.15 2.72
C ARG A 93 -4.21 5.03 3.58
N PHE A 94 -5.00 5.89 2.96
CA PHE A 94 -5.97 6.72 3.68
C PHE A 94 -7.04 5.84 4.33
N ALA A 95 -7.56 4.83 3.62
CA ALA A 95 -8.50 3.87 4.18
C ALA A 95 -7.91 3.14 5.39
N VAL A 96 -6.63 2.74 5.34
CA VAL A 96 -5.97 2.09 6.49
C VAL A 96 -5.84 3.05 7.68
N LYS A 97 -5.54 4.33 7.46
CA LYS A 97 -5.52 5.34 8.55
C LYS A 97 -6.89 5.52 9.18
N VAL A 98 -7.95 5.60 8.38
CA VAL A 98 -9.33 5.68 8.89
C VAL A 98 -9.66 4.44 9.72
N LEU A 99 -9.31 3.24 9.25
CA LEU A 99 -9.49 2.00 10.01
C LEU A 99 -8.71 2.00 11.33
N CYS A 100 -7.49 2.53 11.37
CA CYS A 100 -6.76 2.67 12.63
C CYS A 100 -7.52 3.52 13.65
N VAL A 101 -8.14 4.63 13.21
CA VAL A 101 -8.96 5.48 14.08
C VAL A 101 -10.19 4.72 14.56
N VAL A 102 -10.92 4.05 13.65
CA VAL A 102 -12.10 3.24 14.00
C VAL A 102 -11.75 2.15 15.02
N LEU A 103 -10.63 1.45 14.82
CA LEU A 103 -10.17 0.37 15.72
C LEU A 103 -9.72 0.92 17.08
N LEU A 104 -9.06 2.08 17.12
CA LEU A 104 -8.73 2.75 18.39
C LEU A 104 -10.00 3.14 19.15
N CYS A 105 -10.99 3.71 18.47
CA CYS A 105 -12.28 4.01 19.07
C CYS A 105 -13.00 2.75 19.57
N ALA A 106 -12.94 1.65 18.82
CA ALA A 106 -13.51 0.37 19.23
C ALA A 106 -12.84 -0.17 20.51
N ILE A 107 -11.50 -0.21 20.56
CA ILE A 107 -10.73 -0.63 21.75
C ILE A 107 -11.09 0.26 22.94
N HIS A 108 -11.09 1.58 22.76
CA HIS A 108 -11.44 2.52 23.81
C HIS A 108 -12.87 2.29 24.33
N SER A 109 -13.81 2.00 23.43
CA SER A 109 -15.19 1.66 23.78
C SER A 109 -15.24 0.41 24.67
N HIS A 110 -14.57 -0.67 24.28
CA HIS A 110 -14.47 -1.91 25.08
C HIS A 110 -13.78 -1.69 26.44
N LEU A 111 -12.74 -0.86 26.51
CA LEU A 111 -12.05 -0.53 27.76
C LEU A 111 -12.93 0.26 28.73
N ILE A 112 -13.74 1.22 28.23
CA ILE A 112 -14.67 1.97 29.06
C ILE A 112 -15.78 1.07 29.61
N VAL A 113 -16.27 0.14 28.80
CA VAL A 113 -17.33 -0.80 29.19
C VAL A 113 -16.79 -1.95 30.04
N ASN A 114 -15.47 -2.15 30.03
CA ASN A 114 -14.76 -3.18 30.78
C ASN A 114 -15.31 -4.60 30.51
N ASP A 115 -15.64 -4.88 29.26
CA ASP A 115 -16.16 -6.19 28.81
C ASP A 115 -15.05 -7.22 28.54
N GLY A 116 -13.79 -6.75 28.43
CA GLY A 116 -12.64 -7.60 28.18
C GLY A 116 -12.54 -8.14 26.75
N GLU A 117 -13.34 -7.63 25.81
CA GLU A 117 -13.43 -8.13 24.42
C GLU A 117 -12.65 -7.28 23.40
N TRP A 118 -11.67 -6.49 23.85
CA TRP A 118 -10.92 -5.56 23.00
C TRP A 118 -9.84 -6.23 22.13
N GLN A 119 -9.48 -7.50 22.39
CA GLN A 119 -8.35 -8.17 21.74
C GLN A 119 -8.49 -8.33 20.22
N PRO A 120 -9.67 -8.69 19.66
CA PRO A 120 -9.85 -8.77 18.21
C PRO A 120 -9.61 -7.42 17.51
N ALA A 121 -10.07 -6.32 18.11
CA ALA A 121 -9.84 -4.98 17.61
C ALA A 121 -8.35 -4.59 17.69
N ALA A 122 -7.65 -4.97 18.77
CA ALA A 122 -6.21 -4.74 18.91
C ALA A 122 -5.38 -5.52 17.88
N LEU A 123 -5.76 -6.78 17.58
CA LEU A 123 -5.11 -7.56 16.53
C LEU A 123 -5.28 -6.90 15.15
N CYS A 124 -6.50 -6.45 14.82
CA CYS A 124 -6.77 -5.73 13.58
C CYS A 124 -5.98 -4.42 13.51
N LEU A 125 -5.84 -3.71 14.65
CA LEU A 125 -5.06 -2.47 14.73
C LEU A 125 -3.58 -2.75 14.44
N PHE A 126 -3.02 -3.81 15.00
CA PHE A 126 -1.64 -4.22 14.72
C PHE A 126 -1.44 -4.53 13.23
N MET A 127 -2.37 -5.27 12.60
CA MET A 127 -2.33 -5.54 11.16
C MET A 127 -2.42 -4.26 10.31
N ALA A 128 -3.23 -3.29 10.72
CA ALA A 128 -3.37 -2.00 10.05
C ALA A 128 -2.08 -1.16 10.14
N LEU A 129 -1.46 -1.10 11.33
CA LEU A 129 -0.17 -0.44 11.52
C LEU A 129 0.93 -1.12 10.71
N TYR A 130 0.99 -2.46 10.72
CA TYR A 130 1.93 -3.20 9.87
C TYR A 130 1.73 -2.86 8.39
N THR A 131 0.49 -2.82 7.92
CA THR A 131 0.17 -2.47 6.52
C THR A 131 0.61 -1.05 6.16
N LEU A 132 0.49 -0.10 7.10
CA LEU A 132 0.96 1.28 6.94
C LEU A 132 2.48 1.35 6.90
N PHE A 133 3.19 0.81 7.89
CA PHE A 133 4.64 0.99 8.01
C PHE A 133 5.46 0.07 7.09
N ALA A 134 4.99 -1.15 6.80
CA ALA A 134 5.66 -2.03 5.84
C ALA A 134 5.72 -1.45 4.41
N SER A 135 4.87 -0.47 4.11
CA SER A 135 4.85 0.18 2.80
C SER A 135 5.98 1.20 2.61
N GLU A 136 6.45 1.84 3.68
CA GLU A 136 7.48 2.89 3.62
C GLU A 136 8.86 2.34 3.25
N HIS A 137 9.22 1.17 3.80
CA HIS A 137 10.47 0.49 3.47
C HIS A 137 10.58 0.16 1.97
N SER A 138 9.49 -0.30 1.34
CA SER A 138 9.49 -0.67 -0.08
C SER A 138 9.62 0.54 -1.02
N THR A 139 9.03 1.68 -0.66
CA THR A 139 9.03 2.87 -1.53
C THR A 139 10.37 3.58 -1.54
N THR A 140 11.08 3.60 -0.41
CA THR A 140 12.41 4.22 -0.32
C THR A 140 13.40 3.44 -1.16
N GLU A 141 13.43 2.11 -1.04
CA GLU A 141 14.31 1.25 -1.83
C GLU A 141 14.00 1.35 -3.34
N SER A 142 12.71 1.40 -3.70
CA SER A 142 12.28 1.58 -5.09
C SER A 142 12.62 2.96 -5.67
N ARG A 143 12.60 4.01 -4.84
CA ARG A 143 13.03 5.36 -5.23
C ARG A 143 14.54 5.41 -5.39
N VAL A 144 15.29 4.84 -4.45
CA VAL A 144 16.76 4.74 -4.51
C VAL A 144 17.20 3.93 -5.72
N ARG A 145 16.59 2.78 -6.02
CA ARG A 145 16.90 1.99 -7.24
C ARG A 145 16.58 2.74 -8.52
N ARG A 146 15.45 3.46 -8.58
CA ARG A 146 15.12 4.31 -9.74
C ARG A 146 16.09 5.47 -9.90
N LEU A 147 16.53 6.08 -8.80
CA LEU A 147 17.54 7.13 -8.81
C LEU A 147 18.90 6.58 -9.27
N ALA A 148 19.34 5.44 -8.74
CA ALA A 148 20.57 4.77 -9.12
C ALA A 148 20.59 4.38 -10.61
N HIS A 149 19.46 3.89 -11.15
CA HIS A 149 19.33 3.63 -12.59
C HIS A 149 19.43 4.90 -13.43
N LYS A 150 18.79 6.00 -13.01
CA LYS A 150 18.89 7.29 -13.69
C LYS A 150 20.32 7.82 -13.67
N VAL A 151 20.98 7.77 -12.51
CA VAL A 151 22.39 8.18 -12.36
C VAL A 151 23.29 7.33 -13.26
N SER A 152 23.15 6.00 -13.24
CA SER A 152 23.94 5.11 -14.10
C SER A 152 23.73 5.37 -15.60
N ALA A 153 22.49 5.61 -16.03
CA ALA A 153 22.21 5.96 -17.42
C ALA A 153 22.84 7.30 -17.81
N MET A 154 22.79 8.28 -16.91
CA MET A 154 23.38 9.60 -17.10
C MET A 154 24.91 9.53 -17.16
N THR A 155 25.55 8.71 -16.30
CA THR A 155 26.99 8.44 -16.37
C THR A 155 27.39 7.84 -17.72
N ARG A 156 26.63 6.86 -18.24
CA ARG A 156 26.92 6.26 -19.55
C ARG A 156 26.82 7.27 -20.69
N LEU A 157 25.85 8.18 -20.66
CA LEU A 157 25.73 9.23 -21.67
C LEU A 157 26.92 10.20 -21.63
N VAL A 158 27.41 10.55 -20.44
CA VAL A 158 28.60 11.38 -20.28
C VAL A 158 29.84 10.66 -20.80
N THR A 159 30.03 9.37 -20.49
CA THR A 159 31.15 8.59 -21.01
C THR A 159 31.13 8.51 -22.54
N ILE A 160 29.97 8.22 -23.15
CA ILE A 160 29.83 8.21 -24.62
C ILE A 160 30.12 9.60 -25.21
N GLY A 161 29.66 10.68 -24.56
CA GLY A 161 29.94 12.04 -25.01
C GLY A 161 31.43 12.41 -24.94
N LEU A 162 32.15 11.92 -23.93
CA LEU A 162 33.60 12.12 -23.79
C LEU A 162 34.38 11.28 -24.81
N ASP A 163 34.02 10.02 -25.02
CA ASP A 163 34.64 9.14 -26.02
C ASP A 163 34.47 9.71 -27.45
N LEU A 164 33.30 10.28 -27.75
CA LEU A 164 33.04 10.98 -29.01
C LEU A 164 33.86 12.28 -29.15
N HIS A 165 34.17 12.94 -28.04
CA HIS A 165 34.98 14.14 -28.05
C HIS A 165 36.46 13.80 -28.28
N GLU A 166 36.99 12.74 -27.66
CA GLU A 166 38.37 12.27 -27.88
C GLU A 166 38.58 11.81 -29.33
N THR A 167 37.65 11.02 -29.88
CA THR A 167 37.74 10.57 -31.28
C THR A 167 37.69 11.71 -32.28
N SER A 168 36.87 12.75 -32.07
CA SER A 168 36.86 13.91 -32.99
C SER A 168 38.14 14.76 -32.93
N VAL A 169 38.83 14.78 -31.79
CA VAL A 169 40.09 15.51 -31.63
C VAL A 169 41.24 14.71 -32.27
N GLU A 170 41.28 13.39 -32.08
CA GLU A 170 42.27 12.54 -32.75
C GLU A 170 42.11 12.59 -34.27
N ASP A 171 40.89 12.47 -34.80
CA ASP A 171 40.62 12.56 -36.24
C ASP A 171 40.97 13.95 -36.80
N ALA A 172 40.69 15.03 -36.06
CA ALA A 172 41.03 16.39 -36.47
C ALA A 172 42.55 16.64 -36.46
N VAL A 173 43.27 16.07 -35.49
CA VAL A 173 44.74 16.17 -35.40
C VAL A 173 45.40 15.35 -36.51
N GLU A 174 44.91 14.16 -36.82
CA GLU A 174 45.39 13.34 -37.93
C GLU A 174 45.17 14.04 -39.28
N LEU A 175 43.99 14.62 -39.51
CA LEU A 175 43.69 15.35 -40.74
C LEU A 175 44.59 16.58 -40.92
N HIS A 176 44.90 17.28 -39.83
CA HIS A 176 45.75 18.48 -39.87
C HIS A 176 47.23 18.13 -40.10
N LEU A 177 47.72 17.04 -39.48
CA LEU A 177 49.06 16.48 -39.74
C LEU A 177 49.21 16.01 -41.19
N PHE A 178 48.17 15.37 -41.75
CA PHE A 178 48.19 14.91 -43.13
C PHE A 178 48.25 16.08 -44.13
N GLN A 179 47.47 17.15 -43.90
CA GLN A 179 47.53 18.36 -44.72
C GLN A 179 48.90 19.05 -44.66
N HIS A 180 49.54 19.08 -43.49
CA HIS A 180 50.84 19.73 -43.34
C HIS A 180 51.96 18.96 -44.06
N LEU A 181 51.89 17.63 -44.09
CA LEU A 181 52.87 16.77 -44.78
C LEU A 181 52.72 16.79 -46.31
N THR A 182 51.52 17.00 -46.83
CA THR A 182 51.29 17.10 -48.29
C THR A 182 51.71 18.44 -48.88
N THR A 183 51.89 19.49 -48.06
CA THR A 183 52.21 20.85 -48.55
C THR A 183 53.71 21.07 -48.77
N TYR A 184 54.57 20.15 -48.30
CA TYR A 184 56.04 20.23 -48.42
C TYR A 184 56.65 19.16 -49.34
N ARG A 185 55.85 18.58 -50.25
CA ARG A 185 56.32 17.79 -51.39
C ARG A 185 56.10 18.56 -52.67
#